data_AF-A0A813JGJ7-F1
#
_entry.id   AF-A0A813JGJ7-F1
#
_cell.length_a   1.000
_cell.length_b   1.000
_cell.length_c   1.000
_cell.angle_alpha   90.00
_cell.angle_beta   90.00
_cell.angle_gamma   90.00
#
_symmetry.space_group_name_H-M   'P 1'
#
loop_
_entity.id
_entity.type
_entity.pdbx_description
1 polymer ?
#
loop_
_entity_poly.entity_id
_entity_poly.type
_entity_poly.pdbx_seq_one_letter_code
_entity_poly.pdbx_strand_id
1 'polypeptide(L)'
;MRLGQVRGSPFEVPAKNRANEYLGSNVNLWLMGTLKRLEDFQRSTEAGQSMKIKEADVKGLIKVMNHIKDMYTQEADLIRLQDEVFETLAHLEREGLPIDKQLKNLKKVSTLLVQLKAECHVTEQAIQPLVLQQGEICKGRIAEFEQELRTYQIGLKKEAYFFYKSGVELAFQRIKNVTENLDKKSNELQDLLLIAKNFEYPSECDNSFKVMAQMFEDVAGVRVVWEHEVERIKMTEHFLVQRWADVRPVEMEDDVKVHFKKLKEFKLDKKLDVYQGMQEVIKRWVVFCPLVGELSDTSMRSRHWAMLMKLCGKNVEVTSNILLRDMWNLELSKFPNEVEDIGEQARQESKMEAMIEKLSRIWSNVEYVFEAHKGTNIMLMRLKDEDIETLEENQVHVQNMFASRFLNAFETEVIGWQKTLANVSETTTLLSEVLRTWDFLENLFIHSEEVKKELPEESERFMDIDDEVKLVLAKGLEARYAKVFCSEPGIYQALEKTQAQLTLCQK
;
A
#
# COMPACT_ATOMS: atom_id res chain seq x y z
N MET A 1 78.42 -1.27 -41.78
CA MET A 1 77.82 -0.95 -43.09
C MET A 1 78.24 0.46 -43.47
N ARG A 2 78.88 0.66 -44.64
CA ARG A 2 79.27 2.00 -45.12
C ARG A 2 78.00 2.78 -45.45
N LEU A 3 77.87 4.00 -44.91
CA LEU A 3 76.82 4.94 -45.30
C LEU A 3 77.47 6.01 -46.18
N GLY A 4 76.95 6.15 -47.41
CA GLY A 4 77.47 7.05 -48.43
C GLY A 4 77.21 8.53 -48.12
N GLN A 5 77.98 9.38 -48.82
CA GLN A 5 77.89 10.85 -48.79
C GLN A 5 76.44 11.35 -48.94
N VAL A 6 76.09 12.32 -48.11
CA VAL A 6 74.91 13.17 -48.35
C VAL A 6 75.21 14.03 -49.59
N ARG A 7 74.36 13.94 -50.62
CA ARG A 7 74.56 14.67 -51.89
C ARG A 7 74.77 16.17 -51.65
N GLY A 8 75.93 16.68 -52.06
CA GLY A 8 76.22 18.12 -52.11
C GLY A 8 77.02 18.70 -50.94
N SER A 9 77.49 17.90 -49.98
CA SER A 9 78.33 18.36 -48.87
C SER A 9 79.67 17.60 -48.83
N PRO A 10 80.82 18.27 -48.59
CA PRO A 10 82.11 17.60 -48.41
C PRO A 10 82.27 16.93 -47.03
N PHE A 11 81.27 17.05 -46.15
CA PHE A 11 81.31 16.48 -44.79
C PHE A 11 80.61 15.12 -44.74
N GLU A 12 81.31 14.11 -44.22
CA GLU A 12 80.70 12.85 -43.78
C GLU A 12 80.09 13.05 -42.39
N VAL A 13 78.79 12.78 -42.25
CA VAL A 13 78.14 12.73 -40.92
C VAL A 13 78.26 11.29 -40.41
N PRO A 14 79.00 11.02 -39.33
CA PRO A 14 78.96 9.70 -38.70
C PRO A 14 77.59 9.57 -38.02
N ALA A 15 76.66 8.88 -38.68
CA ALA A 15 75.48 8.38 -38.00
C ALA A 15 75.96 7.27 -37.03
N LYS A 16 76.37 7.64 -35.81
CA LYS A 16 76.45 6.67 -34.72
C LYS A 16 75.05 6.09 -34.58
N ASN A 17 74.93 4.78 -34.77
CA ASN A 17 73.69 4.07 -34.56
C ASN A 17 73.37 4.05 -33.05
N ARG A 18 72.96 5.20 -32.50
CA ARG A 18 72.56 5.36 -31.09
C ARG A 18 71.37 4.47 -30.71
N ALA A 19 70.65 3.93 -31.69
CA ALA A 19 69.52 3.03 -31.47
C ALA A 19 69.94 1.60 -31.08
N ASN A 20 71.19 1.19 -31.34
CA ASN A 20 71.71 -0.16 -31.05
C ASN A 20 72.96 -0.13 -30.14
N GLU A 21 73.10 0.87 -29.26
CA GLU A 21 74.14 0.81 -28.22
C GLU A 21 73.66 -0.17 -27.13
N TYR A 22 74.24 -1.37 -27.08
CA TYR A 22 73.93 -2.40 -26.08
C TYR A 22 74.14 -1.91 -24.63
N LEU A 23 74.97 -0.89 -24.42
CA LEU A 23 75.19 -0.17 -23.15
C LEU A 23 74.41 1.14 -23.03
N GLY A 24 73.40 1.36 -23.86
CA GLY A 24 72.55 2.54 -23.82
C GLY A 24 71.92 2.74 -22.44
N SER A 25 71.52 3.99 -22.15
CA SER A 25 70.96 4.41 -20.85
C SER A 25 69.89 3.43 -20.32
N ASN A 26 69.04 2.90 -21.19
CA ASN A 26 67.94 2.01 -20.80
C ASN A 26 68.41 0.64 -20.29
N VAL A 27 69.37 0.00 -20.96
CA VAL A 27 69.87 -1.33 -20.57
C VAL A 27 70.65 -1.21 -19.26
N ASN A 28 71.46 -0.16 -19.11
CA ASN A 28 72.20 0.08 -17.87
C ASN A 28 71.27 0.43 -16.70
N LEU A 29 70.28 1.30 -16.92
CA LEU A 29 69.27 1.62 -15.90
C LEU A 29 68.46 0.39 -15.46
N TRP A 30 68.04 -0.46 -16.40
CA TRP A 30 67.35 -1.71 -16.08
C TRP A 30 68.27 -2.66 -15.30
N LEU A 31 69.49 -2.89 -15.77
CA LEU A 31 70.47 -3.79 -15.14
C LEU A 31 70.79 -3.38 -13.70
N MET A 32 71.12 -2.10 -13.50
CA MET A 32 71.41 -1.54 -12.19
C MET A 32 70.16 -1.51 -11.30
N GLY A 33 68.99 -1.23 -11.86
CA GLY A 33 67.71 -1.25 -11.16
C GLY A 33 67.33 -2.65 -10.67
N THR A 34 67.50 -3.67 -11.50
CA THR A 34 67.22 -5.07 -11.17
C THR A 34 68.20 -5.61 -10.12
N LEU A 35 69.51 -5.35 -10.28
CA LEU A 35 70.51 -5.71 -9.25
C LEU A 35 70.20 -5.04 -7.91
N LYS A 36 69.84 -3.75 -7.94
CA LYS A 36 69.44 -3.02 -6.73
C LYS A 36 68.18 -3.63 -6.11
N ARG A 37 67.18 -4.03 -6.90
CA ARG A 37 65.98 -4.70 -6.40
C ARG A 37 66.30 -6.01 -5.69
N LEU A 38 67.21 -6.81 -6.23
CA LEU A 38 67.68 -8.05 -5.59
C LEU A 38 68.42 -7.75 -4.27
N GLU A 39 69.29 -6.73 -4.26
CA GLU A 39 69.99 -6.29 -3.05
C GLU A 39 69.03 -5.76 -1.97
N ASP A 40 68.07 -4.91 -2.36
CA ASP A 40 67.09 -4.30 -1.46
C ASP A 40 66.19 -5.38 -0.85
N PHE A 41 65.75 -6.37 -1.65
CA PHE A 41 65.01 -7.52 -1.14
C PHE A 41 65.83 -8.32 -0.13
N GLN A 42 67.08 -8.67 -0.47
CA GLN A 42 67.97 -9.42 0.40
C GLN A 42 68.17 -8.71 1.75
N ARG A 43 68.50 -7.42 1.74
CA ARG A 43 68.73 -6.64 2.97
C ARG A 43 67.45 -6.48 3.81
N SER A 44 66.33 -6.21 3.15
CA SER A 44 65.04 -6.03 3.84
C SER A 44 64.62 -7.31 4.56
N THR A 45 64.71 -8.45 3.88
CA THR A 45 64.33 -9.76 4.42
C THR A 45 65.34 -10.26 5.47
N GLU A 46 66.65 -10.01 5.30
CA GLU A 46 67.67 -10.32 6.31
C GLU A 46 67.43 -9.53 7.61
N ALA A 47 67.18 -8.22 7.50
CA ALA A 47 66.85 -7.38 8.64
C ALA A 47 65.52 -7.80 9.31
N GLY A 48 64.53 -8.17 8.50
CA GLY A 48 63.22 -8.61 8.94
C GLY A 48 63.23 -9.95 9.67
N GLN A 49 63.91 -10.97 9.14
CA GLN A 49 63.98 -12.30 9.74
C GLN A 49 64.78 -12.30 11.05
N SER A 50 65.81 -11.43 11.13
CA SER A 50 66.68 -11.30 12.31
C SER A 50 66.08 -10.47 13.45
N MET A 51 64.83 -10.01 13.35
CA MET A 51 64.19 -9.22 14.39
C MET A 51 64.04 -10.03 15.69
N LYS A 52 64.43 -9.45 16.82
CA LYS A 52 64.25 -10.08 18.13
C LYS A 52 62.78 -10.04 18.53
N ILE A 53 62.19 -11.23 18.73
CA ILE A 53 60.79 -11.39 19.14
C ILE A 53 60.75 -11.59 20.67
N LYS A 54 59.87 -10.85 21.35
CA LYS A 54 59.51 -11.10 22.76
C LYS A 54 58.28 -12.00 22.80
N GLU A 55 58.11 -12.80 23.85
CA GLU A 55 57.00 -13.77 23.98
C GLU A 55 55.58 -13.18 23.77
N ALA A 56 55.38 -11.88 24.04
CA ALA A 56 54.09 -11.19 23.87
C ALA A 56 53.98 -10.33 22.60
N ASP A 57 55.00 -10.28 21.73
CA ASP A 57 55.03 -9.39 20.56
C ASP A 57 54.44 -10.06 19.31
N VAL A 58 53.11 -10.16 19.24
CA VAL A 58 52.37 -10.74 18.11
C VAL A 58 52.63 -9.99 16.80
N LYS A 59 52.74 -8.65 16.86
CA LYS A 59 53.00 -7.82 15.67
C LYS A 59 54.42 -8.05 15.15
N GLY A 60 55.40 -8.17 16.04
CA GLY A 60 56.76 -8.56 15.71
C GLY A 60 56.83 -9.95 15.09
N LEU A 61 56.15 -10.93 15.68
CA LEU A 61 56.07 -12.30 15.17
C LEU A 61 55.50 -12.36 13.74
N ILE A 62 54.37 -11.70 13.49
CA ILE A 62 53.74 -11.63 12.16
C ILE A 62 54.69 -11.00 11.13
N LYS A 63 55.45 -9.95 11.50
CA LYS A 63 56.43 -9.33 10.60
C LYS A 63 57.53 -10.31 10.20
N VAL A 64 58.09 -11.04 11.16
CA VAL A 64 59.12 -12.07 10.89
C VAL A 64 58.55 -13.16 9.99
N MET A 65 57.35 -13.67 10.30
CA MET A 65 56.66 -14.68 9.47
C MET A 65 56.44 -14.20 8.03
N ASN A 66 56.02 -12.94 7.84
CA ASN A 66 55.79 -12.38 6.51
C ASN A 66 57.08 -12.23 5.71
N HIS A 67 58.19 -11.80 6.33
CA HIS A 67 59.49 -11.75 5.64
C HIS A 67 59.99 -13.15 5.24
N ILE A 68 59.80 -14.15 6.09
CA ILE A 68 60.12 -15.56 5.77
C ILE A 68 59.23 -16.06 4.62
N LYS A 69 57.92 -15.79 4.68
CA LYS A 69 56.96 -16.15 3.63
C LYS A 69 57.27 -15.46 2.30
N ASP A 70 57.67 -14.19 2.33
CA ASP A 70 58.09 -13.43 1.14
C ASP A 70 59.32 -14.07 0.47
N MET A 71 60.28 -14.58 1.26
CA MET A 71 61.44 -15.31 0.72
C MET A 71 61.00 -16.53 -0.10
N TYR A 72 60.08 -17.34 0.42
CA TYR A 72 59.60 -18.52 -0.30
C TYR A 72 58.69 -18.19 -1.49
N THR A 73 57.79 -17.21 -1.34
CA THR A 73 56.84 -16.84 -2.39
C THR A 73 57.50 -16.10 -3.55
N GLN A 74 58.52 -15.28 -3.30
CA GLN A 74 59.24 -14.56 -4.35
C GLN A 74 60.43 -15.34 -4.91
N GLU A 75 60.75 -16.53 -4.40
CA GLU A 75 61.93 -17.31 -4.80
C GLU A 75 62.04 -17.48 -6.32
N ALA A 76 60.96 -17.93 -6.97
CA ALA A 76 60.95 -18.18 -8.41
C ALA A 76 61.20 -16.89 -9.22
N ASP A 77 60.63 -15.77 -8.79
CA ASP A 77 60.83 -14.47 -9.42
C ASP A 77 62.25 -13.94 -9.21
N LEU A 78 62.81 -14.11 -8.01
CA LEU A 78 64.19 -13.73 -7.71
C LEU A 78 65.18 -14.54 -8.54
N ILE A 79 64.94 -15.85 -8.73
CA ILE A 79 65.74 -16.71 -9.61
C ILE A 79 65.62 -16.22 -11.06
N ARG A 80 64.40 -16.02 -11.56
CA ARG A 80 64.16 -15.50 -12.91
C ARG A 80 64.89 -14.18 -13.15
N LEU A 81 64.83 -13.23 -12.22
CA LEU A 81 65.53 -11.95 -12.33
C LEU A 81 67.05 -12.12 -12.34
N GLN A 82 67.60 -13.07 -11.58
CA GLN A 82 69.02 -13.38 -11.60
C GLN A 82 69.44 -13.98 -12.95
N ASP A 83 68.64 -14.88 -13.51
CA ASP A 83 68.89 -15.51 -14.82
C ASP A 83 68.81 -14.47 -15.95
N GLU A 84 67.80 -13.59 -15.94
CA GLU A 84 67.67 -12.49 -16.91
C GLU A 84 68.87 -11.54 -16.87
N VAL A 85 69.33 -11.18 -15.67
CA VAL A 85 70.52 -10.34 -15.49
C VAL A 85 71.78 -11.09 -15.95
N PHE A 86 71.90 -12.38 -15.64
CA PHE A 86 73.04 -13.20 -16.06
C PHE A 86 73.13 -13.31 -17.59
N GLU A 87 72.05 -13.67 -18.26
CA GLU A 87 72.01 -13.77 -19.73
C GLU A 87 72.27 -12.43 -20.40
N THR A 88 71.73 -11.34 -19.84
CA THR A 88 72.01 -9.99 -20.33
C THR A 88 73.51 -9.66 -20.21
N LEU A 89 74.13 -9.94 -19.06
CA LEU A 89 75.57 -9.74 -18.88
C LEU A 89 76.40 -10.63 -19.81
N ALA A 90 76.02 -11.90 -19.99
CA ALA A 90 76.70 -12.82 -20.90
C ALA A 90 76.61 -12.35 -22.36
N HIS A 91 75.48 -11.78 -22.77
CA HIS A 91 75.35 -11.16 -24.08
C HIS A 91 76.26 -9.93 -24.23
N LEU A 92 76.29 -9.03 -23.23
CA LEU A 92 77.17 -7.86 -23.24
C LEU A 92 78.66 -8.24 -23.30
N GLU A 93 79.06 -9.33 -22.62
CA GLU A 93 80.43 -9.86 -22.67
C GLU A 93 80.80 -10.38 -24.07
N ARG A 94 79.89 -11.10 -24.76
CA ARG A 94 80.09 -11.56 -26.15
C ARG A 94 80.27 -10.38 -27.12
N GLU A 95 79.62 -9.25 -26.85
CA GLU A 95 79.77 -8.00 -27.60
C GLU A 95 81.03 -7.21 -27.18
N GLY A 96 81.87 -7.73 -26.27
CA GLY A 96 83.15 -7.15 -25.87
C GLY A 96 83.05 -6.02 -24.84
N LEU A 97 81.95 -5.94 -24.09
CA LEU A 97 81.69 -4.87 -23.12
C LEU A 97 82.12 -5.27 -21.69
N PRO A 98 82.54 -4.30 -20.85
CA PRO A 98 83.00 -4.60 -19.49
C PRO A 98 81.83 -4.94 -18.57
N ILE A 99 81.83 -6.17 -18.03
CA ILE A 99 80.76 -6.68 -17.15
C ILE A 99 81.23 -7.04 -15.74
N ASP A 100 82.53 -7.01 -15.46
CA ASP A 100 83.13 -7.60 -14.25
C ASP A 100 82.50 -7.11 -12.94
N LYS A 101 82.18 -5.82 -12.86
CA LYS A 101 81.59 -5.21 -11.67
C LYS A 101 80.17 -5.72 -11.42
N GLN A 102 79.34 -5.74 -12.46
CA GLN A 102 77.95 -6.15 -12.41
C GLN A 102 77.83 -7.66 -12.20
N LEU A 103 78.69 -8.45 -12.87
CA LEU A 103 78.78 -9.90 -12.68
C LEU A 103 79.23 -10.25 -11.25
N LYS A 104 80.20 -9.51 -10.69
CA LYS A 104 80.61 -9.67 -9.28
C LYS A 104 79.48 -9.34 -8.31
N ASN A 105 78.72 -8.26 -8.57
CA ASN A 105 77.57 -7.89 -7.77
C ASN A 105 76.47 -8.96 -7.83
N LEU A 106 76.13 -9.44 -9.03
CA LEU A 106 75.17 -10.52 -9.22
C LEU A 106 75.56 -11.75 -8.41
N LYS A 107 76.79 -12.28 -8.60
CA LYS A 107 77.30 -13.45 -7.88
C LYS A 107 77.24 -13.29 -6.36
N LYS A 108 77.58 -12.09 -5.86
CA LYS A 108 77.50 -11.78 -4.43
C LYS A 108 76.06 -11.85 -3.93
N VAL A 109 75.12 -11.19 -4.61
CA VAL A 109 73.71 -11.15 -4.22
C VAL A 109 73.07 -12.52 -4.33
N SER A 110 73.37 -13.29 -5.38
CA SER A 110 72.93 -14.68 -5.53
C SER A 110 73.35 -15.54 -4.35
N THR A 111 74.61 -15.41 -3.91
CA THR A 111 75.13 -16.18 -2.76
C THR A 111 74.43 -15.77 -1.47
N LEU A 112 74.23 -14.47 -1.25
CA LEU A 112 73.53 -13.94 -0.08
C LEU A 112 72.05 -14.35 -0.05
N LEU A 113 71.38 -14.43 -1.20
CA LEU A 113 69.99 -14.91 -1.28
C LEU A 113 69.88 -16.40 -0.92
N VAL A 114 70.83 -17.23 -1.36
CA VAL A 114 70.88 -18.65 -0.98
C VAL A 114 71.12 -18.81 0.52
N GLN A 115 72.05 -18.04 1.09
CA GLN A 115 72.32 -18.03 2.52
C GLN A 115 71.09 -17.55 3.31
N LEU A 116 70.48 -16.44 2.90
CA LEU A 116 69.30 -15.88 3.51
C LEU A 116 68.14 -16.88 3.53
N LYS A 117 67.93 -17.67 2.47
CA LYS A 117 66.93 -18.74 2.46
C LYS A 117 67.19 -19.79 3.54
N ALA A 118 68.45 -20.21 3.71
CA ALA A 118 68.82 -21.17 4.74
C ALA A 118 68.61 -20.59 6.15
N GLU A 119 68.97 -19.32 6.35
CA GLU A 119 68.74 -18.60 7.61
C GLU A 119 67.24 -18.45 7.91
N CYS A 120 66.42 -18.08 6.91
CA CYS A 120 64.97 -18.04 7.04
C CYS A 120 64.38 -19.38 7.49
N HIS A 121 64.89 -20.51 6.98
CA HIS A 121 64.44 -21.84 7.39
C HIS A 121 64.80 -22.16 8.86
N VAL A 122 66.00 -21.78 9.30
CA VAL A 122 66.40 -21.95 10.71
C VAL A 122 65.53 -21.08 11.63
N THR A 123 65.31 -19.82 11.26
CA THR A 123 64.47 -18.90 12.03
C THR A 123 63.02 -19.37 12.06
N GLU A 124 62.48 -19.87 10.95
CA GLU A 124 61.13 -20.47 10.87
C GLU A 124 60.96 -21.61 11.88
N GLN A 125 61.91 -22.54 11.93
CA GLN A 125 61.88 -23.64 12.92
C GLN A 125 61.98 -23.13 14.36
N ALA A 126 62.80 -22.09 14.61
CA ALA A 126 62.98 -21.52 15.94
C ALA A 126 61.73 -20.81 16.45
N ILE A 127 60.98 -20.12 15.58
CA ILE A 127 59.75 -19.40 15.95
C ILE A 127 58.51 -20.29 15.97
N GLN A 128 58.54 -21.48 15.38
CA GLN A 128 57.39 -22.37 15.24
C GLN A 128 56.60 -22.63 16.54
N PRO A 129 57.23 -22.92 17.70
CA PRO A 129 56.49 -23.11 18.95
C PRO A 129 55.72 -21.86 19.39
N LEU A 130 56.31 -20.68 19.19
CA LEU A 130 55.69 -19.39 19.50
C LEU A 130 54.54 -19.09 18.53
N VAL A 131 54.69 -19.41 17.24
CA VAL A 131 53.61 -19.31 16.23
C VAL A 131 52.42 -20.16 16.63
N LEU A 132 52.64 -21.41 17.05
CA LEU A 132 51.57 -22.29 17.52
C LEU A 132 50.88 -21.74 18.78
N GLN A 133 51.66 -21.30 19.77
CA GLN A 133 51.11 -20.73 21.01
C GLN A 133 50.26 -19.49 20.75
N GLN A 134 50.78 -18.53 19.96
CA GLN A 134 50.04 -17.30 19.63
C GLN A 134 48.84 -17.60 18.71
N GLY A 135 48.94 -18.61 17.86
CA GLY A 135 47.83 -19.12 17.06
C GLY A 135 46.66 -19.60 17.91
N GLU A 136 46.93 -20.42 18.94
CA GLU A 136 45.88 -20.90 19.86
C GLU A 136 45.27 -19.76 20.69
N ILE A 137 46.07 -18.78 21.13
CA ILE A 137 45.55 -17.57 21.81
C ILE A 137 44.60 -16.79 20.89
N CYS A 138 44.98 -16.60 19.62
CA CYS A 138 44.13 -15.91 18.65
C CYS A 138 42.83 -16.67 18.37
N LYS A 139 42.88 -18.00 18.22
CA LYS A 139 41.65 -18.82 18.10
C LYS A 139 40.76 -18.67 19.32
N GLY A 140 41.34 -18.70 20.52
CA GLY A 140 40.62 -18.43 21.77
C GLY A 140 39.94 -17.06 21.75
N ARG A 141 40.63 -16.02 21.32
CA ARG A 141 40.07 -14.66 21.20
C ARG A 141 38.94 -14.57 20.17
N ILE A 142 39.05 -15.26 19.03
CA ILE A 142 37.98 -15.34 18.02
C ILE A 142 36.75 -16.04 18.60
N ALA A 143 36.94 -17.13 19.34
CA ALA A 143 35.84 -17.85 19.99
C ALA A 143 35.16 -17.02 21.09
N GLU A 144 35.93 -16.29 21.90
CA GLU A 144 35.40 -15.33 22.87
C GLU A 144 34.57 -14.25 22.19
N PHE A 145 35.11 -13.65 21.12
CA PHE A 145 34.41 -12.64 20.35
C PHE A 145 33.11 -13.18 19.73
N GLU A 146 33.12 -14.40 19.18
CA GLU A 146 31.90 -15.05 18.68
C GLU A 146 30.85 -15.21 19.78
N GLN A 147 31.26 -15.61 20.98
CA GLN A 147 30.36 -15.76 22.13
C GLN A 147 29.79 -14.41 22.58
N GLU A 148 30.58 -13.34 22.56
CA GLU A 148 30.11 -11.98 22.79
C GLU A 148 29.09 -11.55 21.73
N LEU A 149 29.33 -11.84 20.45
CA LEU A 149 28.39 -11.56 19.36
C LEU A 149 27.05 -12.30 19.56
N ARG A 150 27.08 -13.58 19.90
CA ARG A 150 25.87 -14.37 20.17
C ARG A 150 25.08 -13.81 21.36
N THR A 151 25.78 -13.41 22.41
CA THR A 151 25.16 -12.78 23.59
C THR A 151 24.52 -11.44 23.22
N TYR A 152 25.23 -10.62 22.45
CA TYR A 152 24.72 -9.35 21.95
C TYR A 152 23.48 -9.56 21.06
N GLN A 153 23.53 -10.50 20.12
CA GLN A 153 22.41 -10.86 19.24
C GLN A 153 21.15 -11.26 20.02
N ILE A 154 21.30 -12.06 21.08
CA ILE A 154 20.16 -12.42 21.95
C ILE A 154 19.60 -11.17 22.65
N GLY A 155 20.48 -10.27 23.10
CA GLY A 155 20.10 -8.99 23.70
C GLY A 155 19.31 -8.10 22.75
N LEU A 156 19.68 -8.07 21.46
CA LEU A 156 19.01 -7.26 20.45
C LEU A 156 17.52 -7.57 20.34
N LYS A 157 17.08 -8.81 20.58
CA LYS A 157 15.67 -9.19 20.54
C LYS A 157 14.79 -8.44 21.55
N LYS A 158 15.40 -7.80 22.54
CA LYS A 158 14.72 -6.98 23.57
C LYS A 158 14.82 -5.48 23.31
N GLU A 159 15.43 -5.06 22.20
CA GLU A 159 15.57 -3.65 21.86
C GLU A 159 14.22 -3.00 21.58
N ALA A 160 14.13 -1.71 21.91
CA ALA A 160 12.88 -0.96 21.84
C ALA A 160 12.28 -0.94 20.42
N TYR A 161 13.11 -0.93 19.37
CA TYR A 161 12.65 -0.89 17.99
C TYR A 161 11.93 -2.17 17.52
N PHE A 162 11.96 -3.26 18.29
CA PHE A 162 11.11 -4.44 18.04
C PHE A 162 9.69 -4.29 18.56
N PHE A 163 9.42 -3.29 19.41
CA PHE A 163 8.12 -3.06 20.02
C PHE A 163 7.46 -1.82 19.43
N TYR A 164 6.25 -1.97 18.88
CA TYR A 164 5.53 -0.88 18.22
C TYR A 164 5.24 0.30 19.16
N LYS A 165 4.96 0.00 20.44
CA LYS A 165 4.65 1.02 21.46
C LYS A 165 5.81 1.96 21.78
N SER A 166 7.04 1.62 21.41
CA SER A 166 8.22 2.48 21.61
C SER A 166 8.12 3.78 20.82
N GLY A 167 7.38 3.78 19.71
CA GLY A 167 7.24 4.93 18.84
C GLY A 167 8.46 5.17 17.94
N VAL A 168 8.21 5.93 16.87
CA VAL A 168 9.15 6.18 15.77
C VAL A 168 10.45 6.80 16.25
N GLU A 169 10.38 7.84 17.08
CA GLU A 169 11.55 8.61 17.51
C GLU A 169 12.55 7.74 18.28
N LEU A 170 12.06 7.04 19.31
CA LEU A 170 12.90 6.15 20.12
C LEU A 170 13.43 4.98 19.28
N ALA A 171 12.61 4.43 18.38
CA ALA A 171 13.04 3.33 17.51
C ALA A 171 14.22 3.74 16.63
N PHE A 172 14.16 4.87 15.92
CA PHE A 172 15.27 5.35 15.10
C PHE A 172 16.52 5.70 15.91
N GLN A 173 16.35 6.31 17.09
CA GLN A 173 17.47 6.58 17.99
C GLN A 173 18.18 5.28 18.40
N ARG A 174 17.42 4.24 18.77
CA ARG A 174 17.99 2.94 19.17
C ARG A 174 18.62 2.19 17.99
N ILE A 175 17.98 2.21 16.82
CA ILE A 175 18.54 1.64 15.59
C ILE A 175 19.90 2.28 15.29
N LYS A 176 19.99 3.61 15.32
CA LYS A 176 21.26 4.33 15.10
C LYS A 176 22.35 3.86 16.07
N ASN A 177 22.05 3.83 17.37
CA ASN A 177 23.01 3.40 18.39
C ASN A 177 23.46 1.94 18.19
N VAL A 178 22.54 1.05 17.82
CA VAL A 178 22.87 -0.35 17.55
C VAL A 178 23.71 -0.49 16.27
N THR A 179 23.39 0.25 15.21
CA THR A 179 24.19 0.27 13.97
C THR A 179 25.62 0.74 14.25
N GLU A 180 25.80 1.83 14.99
CA GLU A 180 27.15 2.32 15.37
C GLU A 180 27.94 1.30 16.19
N ASN A 181 27.27 0.54 17.07
CA ASN A 181 27.91 -0.54 17.83
C ASN A 181 28.25 -1.76 16.96
N LEU A 182 27.38 -2.11 15.99
CA LEU A 182 27.65 -3.16 15.02
C LEU A 182 28.83 -2.79 14.11
N ASP A 183 28.95 -1.53 13.69
CA ASP A 183 30.09 -1.05 12.90
C ASP A 183 31.41 -1.19 13.67
N LYS A 184 31.43 -0.83 14.96
CA LYS A 184 32.61 -1.04 15.84
C LYS A 184 32.99 -2.52 15.93
N LYS A 185 32.01 -3.41 16.13
CA LYS A 185 32.24 -4.86 16.18
C LYS A 185 32.67 -5.42 14.82
N SER A 186 32.18 -4.86 13.72
CA SER A 186 32.61 -5.23 12.37
C SER A 186 34.08 -4.89 12.15
N ASN A 187 34.53 -3.70 12.60
CA ASN A 187 35.94 -3.33 12.55
C ASN A 187 36.81 -4.25 13.41
N GLU A 188 36.39 -4.59 14.64
CA GLU A 188 37.11 -5.56 15.48
C GLU A 188 37.22 -6.94 14.80
N LEU A 189 36.16 -7.41 14.14
CA LEU A 189 36.18 -8.66 13.38
C LEU A 189 37.13 -8.61 12.18
N GLN A 190 37.25 -7.47 11.49
CA GLN A 190 38.21 -7.29 10.41
C GLN A 190 39.66 -7.32 10.92
N ASP A 191 39.92 -6.72 12.09
CA ASP A 191 41.24 -6.78 12.74
C ASP A 191 41.59 -8.22 13.14
N LEU A 192 40.63 -8.97 13.70
CA LEU A 192 40.80 -10.39 14.02
C LEU A 192 41.03 -11.25 12.75
N LEU A 193 40.31 -10.97 11.66
CA LEU A 193 40.51 -11.66 10.38
C LEU A 193 41.91 -11.42 9.83
N LEU A 194 42.44 -10.19 9.92
CA LEU A 194 43.79 -9.88 9.48
C LEU A 194 44.82 -10.70 10.26
N ILE A 195 44.66 -10.83 11.57
CA ILE A 195 45.52 -11.66 12.41
C ILE A 195 45.37 -13.14 12.00
N ALA A 196 44.14 -13.64 11.88
CA ALA A 196 43.87 -15.02 11.50
C ALA A 196 44.44 -15.42 10.13
N LYS A 197 44.46 -14.50 9.15
CA LYS A 197 45.11 -14.71 7.85
C LYS A 197 46.61 -14.89 7.96
N ASN A 198 47.29 -14.14 8.83
CA ASN A 198 48.73 -14.26 9.02
C ASN A 198 49.13 -15.61 9.64
N PHE A 199 48.25 -16.23 10.41
CA PHE A 199 48.45 -17.56 11.00
C PHE A 199 47.70 -18.69 10.25
N GLU A 200 47.15 -18.41 9.07
CA GLU A 200 46.56 -19.41 8.16
C GLU A 200 45.28 -20.12 8.65
N TYR A 201 44.48 -19.48 9.50
CA TYR A 201 43.15 -19.98 9.92
C TYR A 201 42.00 -18.97 9.73
N PRO A 202 41.87 -18.31 8.56
CA PRO A 202 40.81 -17.31 8.34
C PRO A 202 39.38 -17.87 8.52
N SER A 203 39.18 -19.18 8.34
CA SER A 203 37.89 -19.85 8.48
C SER A 203 37.32 -19.81 9.90
N GLU A 204 38.15 -19.60 10.93
CA GLU A 204 37.69 -19.47 12.32
C GLU A 204 36.78 -18.24 12.51
N CYS A 205 36.93 -17.22 11.65
CA CYS A 205 36.10 -16.01 11.69
C CYS A 205 34.75 -16.18 10.97
N ASP A 206 34.54 -17.24 10.18
CA ASP A 206 33.37 -17.39 9.30
C ASP A 206 32.05 -17.33 10.05
N ASN A 207 31.98 -17.97 11.22
CA ASN A 207 30.78 -17.95 12.06
C ASN A 207 30.49 -16.55 12.61
N SER A 208 31.53 -15.83 13.05
CA SER A 208 31.41 -14.43 13.49
C SER A 208 30.90 -13.54 12.36
N PHE A 209 31.40 -13.71 11.12
CA PHE A 209 30.89 -12.99 9.95
C PHE A 209 29.43 -13.31 9.66
N LYS A 210 29.01 -14.59 9.74
CA LYS A 210 27.62 -14.99 9.56
C LYS A 210 26.70 -14.36 10.60
N VAL A 211 27.08 -14.39 11.88
CA VAL A 211 26.29 -13.78 12.98
C VAL A 211 26.20 -12.26 12.80
N MET A 212 27.30 -11.60 12.45
CA MET A 212 27.31 -10.16 12.14
C MET A 212 26.40 -9.82 10.95
N ALA A 213 26.50 -10.56 9.85
CA ALA A 213 25.68 -10.35 8.66
C ALA A 213 24.18 -10.48 8.99
N GLN A 214 23.80 -11.50 9.77
CA GLN A 214 22.41 -11.66 10.21
C GLN A 214 21.95 -10.48 11.07
N MET A 215 22.76 -9.99 12.02
CA MET A 215 22.39 -8.85 12.85
C MET A 215 22.21 -7.56 12.02
N PHE A 216 23.07 -7.32 11.03
CA PHE A 216 22.90 -6.19 10.12
C PHE A 216 21.61 -6.32 9.29
N GLU A 217 21.31 -7.51 8.79
CA GLU A 217 20.07 -7.78 8.05
C GLU A 217 18.83 -7.57 8.93
N ASP A 218 18.83 -8.07 10.16
CA ASP A 218 17.73 -7.92 11.11
C ASP A 218 17.47 -6.43 11.43
N VAL A 219 18.53 -5.66 11.70
CA VAL A 219 18.42 -4.21 11.99
C VAL A 219 17.95 -3.44 10.76
N ALA A 220 18.47 -3.76 9.56
CA ALA A 220 18.04 -3.14 8.31
C ALA A 220 16.57 -3.44 8.01
N GLY A 221 16.13 -4.69 8.22
CA GLY A 221 14.75 -5.12 8.03
C GLY A 221 13.78 -4.34 8.92
N VAL A 222 14.09 -4.19 10.21
CA VAL A 222 13.24 -3.41 11.13
C VAL A 222 13.27 -1.91 10.81
N ARG A 223 14.41 -1.38 10.38
CA ARG A 223 14.52 0.03 9.97
C ARG A 223 13.56 0.38 8.83
N VAL A 224 13.51 -0.44 7.78
CA VAL A 224 12.61 -0.22 6.63
C VAL A 224 11.14 -0.21 7.10
N VAL A 225 10.79 -1.05 8.07
CA VAL A 225 9.44 -1.08 8.64
C VAL A 225 9.10 0.20 9.40
N TRP A 226 10.05 0.77 10.16
CA TRP A 226 9.85 2.08 10.80
C TRP A 226 9.83 3.26 9.81
N GLU A 227 10.60 3.20 8.73
CA GLU A 227 10.53 4.19 7.65
C GLU A 227 9.14 4.18 6.98
N HIS A 228 8.57 2.99 6.73
CA HIS A 228 7.20 2.84 6.24
C HIS A 228 6.15 3.38 7.22
N GLU A 229 6.37 3.23 8.52
CA GLU A 229 5.47 3.80 9.53
C GLU A 229 5.48 5.33 9.53
N VAL A 230 6.63 5.96 9.27
CA VAL A 230 6.70 7.42 9.09
C VAL A 230 5.83 7.85 7.89
N GLU A 231 5.93 7.13 6.77
CA GLU A 231 5.10 7.41 5.58
C GLU A 231 3.62 7.22 5.89
N ARG A 232 3.26 6.11 6.57
CA ARG A 232 1.88 5.83 6.99
C ARG A 232 1.35 6.91 7.93
N ILE A 233 2.12 7.34 8.94
CA ILE A 233 1.75 8.43 9.86
C ILE A 233 1.47 9.70 9.06
N LYS A 234 2.39 10.09 8.18
CA LYS A 234 2.25 11.30 7.34
C LYS A 234 0.98 11.27 6.50
N MET A 235 0.69 10.14 5.85
CA MET A 235 -0.54 9.93 5.10
C MET A 235 -1.78 10.07 5.98
N THR A 236 -1.81 9.38 7.13
CA THR A 236 -2.99 9.42 8.00
C THR A 236 -3.18 10.76 8.70
N GLU A 237 -2.10 11.47 9.04
CA GLU A 237 -2.18 12.84 9.56
C GLU A 237 -2.76 13.78 8.51
N HIS A 238 -2.39 13.61 7.23
CA HIS A 238 -3.04 14.35 6.14
C HIS A 238 -4.54 14.08 6.09
N PHE A 239 -4.98 12.82 6.21
CA PHE A 239 -6.41 12.50 6.26
C PHE A 239 -7.09 13.15 7.48
N LEU A 240 -6.49 13.02 8.67
CA LEU A 240 -7.09 13.49 9.92
C LEU A 240 -7.31 15.01 9.96
N VAL A 241 -6.53 15.80 9.22
CA VAL A 241 -6.69 17.26 9.14
C VAL A 241 -7.62 17.73 8.01
N GLN A 242 -8.15 16.82 7.18
CA GLN A 242 -9.17 17.16 6.21
C GLN A 242 -10.49 17.50 6.91
N ARG A 243 -11.20 18.51 6.39
CA ARG A 243 -12.57 18.82 6.82
C ARG A 243 -13.49 17.72 6.33
N TRP A 244 -14.50 17.38 7.13
CA TRP A 244 -15.47 16.34 6.82
C TRP A 244 -16.09 16.49 5.42
N ALA A 245 -16.44 17.71 5.03
CA ALA A 245 -17.02 17.98 3.71
C ALA A 245 -16.07 17.74 2.52
N ASP A 246 -14.75 17.76 2.75
CA ASP A 246 -13.73 17.63 1.71
C ASP A 246 -13.15 16.20 1.63
N VAL A 247 -13.57 15.32 2.55
CA VAL A 247 -13.07 13.95 2.65
C VAL A 247 -13.44 13.15 1.40
N ARG A 248 -12.48 12.36 0.90
CA ARG A 248 -12.69 11.43 -0.23
C ARG A 248 -12.44 9.99 0.22
N PRO A 249 -13.49 9.29 0.69
CA PRO A 249 -13.36 7.99 1.36
C PRO A 249 -12.74 6.90 0.49
N VAL A 250 -13.09 6.86 -0.80
CA VAL A 250 -12.60 5.87 -1.77
C VAL A 250 -11.08 6.04 -2.00
N GLU A 251 -10.62 7.28 -2.20
CA GLU A 251 -9.19 7.56 -2.41
C GLU A 251 -8.38 7.21 -1.15
N MET A 252 -8.89 7.56 0.03
CA MET A 252 -8.26 7.17 1.29
C MET A 252 -8.19 5.66 1.47
N GLU A 253 -9.25 4.92 1.10
CA GLU A 253 -9.27 3.47 1.17
C GLU A 253 -8.21 2.85 0.24
N ASP A 254 -8.08 3.36 -0.98
CA ASP A 254 -7.08 2.90 -1.94
C ASP A 254 -5.65 3.17 -1.44
N ASP A 255 -5.39 4.37 -0.91
CA ASP A 255 -4.09 4.72 -0.31
C ASP A 255 -3.74 3.79 0.87
N VAL A 256 -4.71 3.54 1.77
CA VAL A 256 -4.52 2.63 2.91
C VAL A 256 -4.27 1.20 2.42
N LYS A 257 -4.98 0.73 1.39
CA LYS A 257 -4.76 -0.60 0.77
C LYS A 257 -3.37 -0.73 0.16
N VAL A 258 -2.86 0.32 -0.49
CA VAL A 258 -1.49 0.36 -1.02
C VAL A 258 -0.47 0.22 0.12
N HIS A 259 -0.63 0.97 1.22
CA HIS A 259 0.24 0.84 2.39
C HIS A 259 0.15 -0.55 3.04
N PHE A 260 -1.04 -1.15 3.08
CA PHE A 260 -1.24 -2.50 3.60
C PHE A 260 -0.56 -3.57 2.74
N LYS A 261 -0.62 -3.41 1.40
CA LYS A 261 0.07 -4.29 0.46
C LYS A 261 1.59 -4.20 0.62
N LYS A 262 2.15 -2.98 0.67
CA LYS A 262 3.59 -2.76 0.93
C LYS A 262 4.05 -3.42 2.23
N LEU A 263 3.29 -3.27 3.32
CA LEU A 263 3.60 -3.93 4.60
C LEU A 263 3.66 -5.47 4.47
N LYS A 264 2.84 -6.09 3.60
CA LYS A 264 2.86 -7.54 3.39
C LYS A 264 4.07 -8.03 2.59
N GLU A 265 4.70 -7.16 1.80
CA GLU A 265 5.86 -7.46 0.95
C GLU A 265 7.20 -7.40 1.71
N PHE A 266 7.23 -6.78 2.89
CA PHE A 266 8.44 -6.75 3.72
C PHE A 266 8.86 -8.15 4.17
N LYS A 267 10.15 -8.45 4.00
CA LYS A 267 10.80 -9.69 4.43
C LYS A 267 11.14 -9.64 5.92
N LEU A 268 10.13 -9.41 6.75
CA LEU A 268 10.24 -9.39 8.21
C LEU A 268 9.36 -10.49 8.81
N ASP A 269 9.75 -11.06 9.95
CA ASP A 269 8.90 -11.98 10.68
C ASP A 269 7.61 -11.28 11.14
N LYS A 270 6.48 -11.75 10.63
CA LYS A 270 5.14 -11.22 10.89
C LYS A 270 4.69 -11.41 12.35
N LYS A 271 5.42 -12.21 13.13
CA LYS A 271 5.20 -12.39 14.57
C LYS A 271 5.84 -11.31 15.43
N LEU A 272 6.70 -10.46 14.85
CA LEU A 272 7.30 -9.36 15.59
C LEU A 272 6.24 -8.33 15.99
N ASP A 273 6.34 -7.83 17.22
CA ASP A 273 5.39 -6.86 17.79
C ASP A 273 5.29 -5.59 16.93
N VAL A 274 6.43 -5.05 16.47
CA VAL A 274 6.47 -3.92 15.53
C VAL A 274 5.64 -4.15 14.27
N TYR A 275 5.70 -5.34 13.68
CA TYR A 275 4.93 -5.69 12.49
C TYR A 275 3.44 -5.78 12.81
N GLN A 276 3.08 -6.47 13.91
CA GLN A 276 1.70 -6.65 14.34
C GLN A 276 1.05 -5.32 14.69
N GLY A 277 1.72 -4.46 15.46
CA GLY A 277 1.21 -3.15 15.83
C GLY A 277 0.95 -2.25 14.61
N MET A 278 1.88 -2.19 13.65
CA MET A 278 1.64 -1.48 12.39
C MET A 278 0.47 -2.09 11.60
N GLN A 279 0.41 -3.41 11.53
CA GLN A 279 -0.67 -4.12 10.83
C GLN A 279 -2.03 -3.81 11.45
N GLU A 280 -2.15 -3.79 12.78
CA GLU A 280 -3.37 -3.48 13.51
C GLU A 280 -3.86 -2.06 13.22
N VAL A 281 -2.93 -1.08 13.22
CA VAL A 281 -3.28 0.31 12.89
C VAL A 281 -3.77 0.43 11.45
N ILE A 282 -3.08 -0.19 10.48
CA ILE A 282 -3.53 -0.16 9.09
C ILE A 282 -4.88 -0.88 8.93
N LYS A 283 -5.09 -2.02 9.58
CA LYS A 283 -6.39 -2.73 9.56
C LYS A 283 -7.53 -1.87 10.09
N ARG A 284 -7.28 -1.09 11.15
CA ARG A 284 -8.27 -0.15 11.67
C ARG A 284 -8.66 0.90 10.62
N TRP A 285 -7.69 1.43 9.87
CA TRP A 285 -7.96 2.32 8.75
C TRP A 285 -8.73 1.64 7.61
N VAL A 286 -8.40 0.40 7.27
CA VAL A 286 -9.12 -0.40 6.24
C VAL A 286 -10.60 -0.53 6.59
N VAL A 287 -10.94 -0.69 7.88
CA VAL A 287 -12.35 -0.73 8.33
C VAL A 287 -12.94 0.67 8.41
N PHE A 288 -12.17 1.67 8.82
CA PHE A 288 -12.67 3.03 9.01
C PHE A 288 -13.04 3.73 7.70
N CYS A 289 -12.22 3.63 6.64
CA CYS A 289 -12.46 4.36 5.39
C CYS A 289 -13.83 4.04 4.74
N PRO A 290 -14.28 2.78 4.64
CA PRO A 290 -15.63 2.47 4.15
C PRO A 290 -16.74 3.10 5.01
N LEU A 291 -16.61 3.06 6.34
CA LEU A 291 -17.61 3.65 7.25
C LEU A 291 -17.70 5.17 7.10
N VAL A 292 -16.59 5.84 6.79
CA VAL A 292 -16.60 7.26 6.42
C VAL A 292 -17.42 7.47 5.15
N GLY A 293 -17.28 6.57 4.15
CA GLY A 293 -18.11 6.55 2.96
C GLY A 293 -19.60 6.49 3.27
N GLU A 294 -20.00 5.50 4.07
CA GLU A 294 -21.38 5.30 4.52
C GLU A 294 -21.96 6.55 5.20
N LEU A 295 -21.18 7.18 6.08
CA LEU A 295 -21.61 8.34 6.87
C LEU A 295 -21.54 9.66 6.10
N SER A 296 -20.76 9.73 5.02
CA SER A 296 -20.67 10.92 4.15
C SER A 296 -21.87 11.08 3.23
N ASP A 297 -22.76 10.09 3.17
CA ASP A 297 -23.96 10.11 2.34
C ASP A 297 -24.91 11.26 2.73
N THR A 298 -25.46 11.94 1.72
CA THR A 298 -26.35 13.09 1.91
C THR A 298 -27.72 12.71 2.51
N SER A 299 -28.04 11.42 2.58
CA SER A 299 -29.23 10.87 3.24
C SER A 299 -29.14 10.96 4.77
N MET A 300 -27.95 11.20 5.33
CA MET A 300 -27.77 11.36 6.77
C MET A 300 -28.54 12.57 7.31
N ARG A 301 -29.15 12.42 8.50
CA ARG A 301 -29.99 13.42 9.17
C ARG A 301 -29.64 13.45 10.66
N SER A 302 -30.08 14.48 11.38
CA SER A 302 -29.80 14.66 12.81
C SER A 302 -30.11 13.43 13.67
N ARG A 303 -31.21 12.71 13.37
CA ARG A 303 -31.59 11.46 14.06
C ARG A 303 -30.56 10.34 13.89
N HIS A 304 -30.00 10.16 12.70
CA HIS A 304 -28.98 9.14 12.41
C HIS A 304 -27.68 9.47 13.15
N TRP A 305 -27.28 10.75 13.17
CA TRP A 305 -26.15 11.20 13.96
C TRP A 305 -26.38 10.99 15.46
N ALA A 306 -27.59 11.23 15.97
CA ALA A 306 -27.93 10.95 17.37
C ALA A 306 -27.83 9.45 17.71
N MET A 307 -28.26 8.57 16.81
CA MET A 307 -28.07 7.11 16.95
C MET A 307 -26.59 6.74 17.00
N LEU A 308 -25.78 7.30 16.10
CA LEU A 308 -24.33 7.09 16.05
C LEU A 308 -23.64 7.54 17.34
N MET A 309 -23.99 8.73 17.86
CA MET A 309 -23.44 9.28 19.09
C MET A 309 -23.80 8.42 20.31
N LYS A 310 -25.05 7.93 20.37
CA LYS A 310 -25.50 6.99 21.39
C LYS A 310 -24.73 5.66 21.34
N LEU A 311 -24.49 5.13 20.15
CA LEU A 311 -23.73 3.89 19.93
C LEU A 311 -22.27 4.05 20.41
N CYS A 312 -21.64 5.18 20.08
CA CYS A 312 -20.24 5.44 20.44
C CYS A 312 -20.05 5.87 21.91
N GLY A 313 -21.13 6.23 22.61
CA GLY A 313 -21.07 6.82 23.95
C GLY A 313 -20.36 8.17 23.98
N LYS A 314 -20.41 8.93 22.88
CA LYS A 314 -19.73 10.22 22.70
C LYS A 314 -20.73 11.24 22.18
N ASN A 315 -20.46 12.52 22.42
CA ASN A 315 -21.32 13.61 21.95
C ASN A 315 -20.48 14.59 21.11
N VAL A 316 -20.51 14.39 19.80
CA VAL A 316 -19.85 15.25 18.82
C VAL A 316 -20.92 15.79 17.88
N GLU A 317 -20.97 17.11 17.73
CA GLU A 317 -21.85 17.74 16.76
C GLU A 317 -21.22 17.63 15.37
N VAL A 318 -21.84 16.85 14.49
CA VAL A 318 -21.32 16.63 13.14
C VAL A 318 -21.73 17.80 12.25
N THR A 319 -20.80 18.72 12.01
CA THR A 319 -20.94 19.83 11.06
C THR A 319 -19.98 19.64 9.88
N SER A 320 -20.22 20.34 8.77
CA SER A 320 -19.33 20.30 7.59
C SER A 320 -17.89 20.74 7.88
N ASN A 321 -17.68 21.50 8.97
CA ASN A 321 -16.39 22.08 9.34
C ASN A 321 -15.57 21.22 10.30
N ILE A 322 -16.14 20.16 10.88
CA ILE A 322 -15.38 19.27 11.76
C ILE A 322 -14.26 18.58 10.97
N LEU A 323 -13.23 18.14 11.67
CA LEU A 323 -12.13 17.43 11.04
C LEU A 323 -12.42 15.93 11.04
N LEU A 324 -11.83 15.19 10.08
CA LEU A 324 -11.89 13.74 10.09
C LEU A 324 -11.29 13.15 11.39
N ARG A 325 -10.36 13.86 12.04
CA ARG A 325 -9.85 13.50 13.37
C ARG A 325 -10.96 13.32 14.41
N ASP A 326 -11.99 14.15 14.38
CA ASP A 326 -13.10 14.07 15.32
C ASP A 326 -13.91 12.79 15.08
N MET A 327 -14.11 12.42 13.81
CA MET A 327 -14.75 11.16 13.41
C MET A 327 -13.89 9.93 13.75
N TRP A 328 -12.58 10.02 13.55
CA TRP A 328 -11.65 8.96 13.94
C TRP A 328 -11.69 8.68 15.46
N ASN A 329 -11.80 9.76 16.24
CA ASN A 329 -11.92 9.71 17.69
C ASN A 329 -13.24 9.12 18.16
N LEU A 330 -14.27 8.98 17.31
CA LEU A 330 -15.48 8.22 17.65
C LEU A 330 -15.22 6.72 17.74
N GLU A 331 -14.12 6.24 17.16
CA GLU A 331 -13.73 4.81 17.15
C GLU A 331 -14.76 3.91 16.46
N LEU A 332 -15.36 4.41 15.38
CA LEU A 332 -16.37 3.72 14.57
C LEU A 332 -15.98 2.30 14.15
N SER A 333 -14.67 2.06 13.95
CA SER A 333 -14.12 0.74 13.63
C SER A 333 -14.42 -0.35 14.67
N LYS A 334 -14.89 0.00 15.88
CA LYS A 334 -15.35 -0.95 16.91
C LYS A 334 -16.76 -1.49 16.65
N PHE A 335 -17.57 -0.78 15.86
CA PHE A 335 -18.98 -1.08 15.59
C PHE A 335 -19.30 -1.01 14.08
N PRO A 336 -18.55 -1.72 13.22
CA PRO A 336 -18.67 -1.54 11.77
C PRO A 336 -20.07 -1.86 11.25
N ASN A 337 -20.67 -2.97 11.70
CA ASN A 337 -21.97 -3.42 11.23
C ASN A 337 -23.09 -2.45 11.65
N GLU A 338 -23.05 -1.96 12.89
CA GLU A 338 -24.05 -1.04 13.42
C GLU A 338 -23.98 0.33 12.73
N VAL A 339 -22.77 0.78 12.38
CA VAL A 339 -22.58 2.02 11.60
C VAL A 339 -23.12 1.86 10.18
N GLU A 340 -22.87 0.71 9.55
CA GLU A 340 -23.36 0.38 8.21
C GLU A 340 -24.90 0.28 8.19
N ASP A 341 -25.51 -0.32 9.22
CA ASP A 341 -26.96 -0.37 9.40
C ASP A 341 -27.59 1.04 9.54
N ILE A 342 -26.92 1.97 10.25
CA ILE A 342 -27.37 3.37 10.35
C ILE A 342 -27.29 4.08 8.99
N GLY A 343 -26.20 3.88 8.25
CA GLY A 343 -26.05 4.43 6.89
C GLY A 343 -27.12 3.89 5.94
N GLU A 344 -27.40 2.59 6.00
CA GLU A 344 -28.44 1.96 5.20
C GLU A 344 -29.84 2.45 5.58
N GLN A 345 -30.12 2.58 6.88
CA GLN A 345 -31.36 3.21 7.35
C GLN A 345 -31.53 4.60 6.75
N ALA A 346 -30.48 5.43 6.77
CA ALA A 346 -30.52 6.77 6.22
C ALA A 346 -30.87 6.77 4.73
N ARG A 347 -30.21 5.93 3.91
CA ARG A 347 -30.48 5.83 2.48
C ARG A 347 -31.90 5.37 2.17
N GLN A 348 -32.39 4.36 2.89
CA GLN A 348 -33.73 3.82 2.65
C GLN A 348 -34.80 4.82 3.07
N GLU A 349 -34.59 5.53 4.18
CA GLU A 349 -35.44 6.64 4.61
C GLU A 349 -35.47 7.78 3.57
N SER A 350 -34.32 8.16 2.99
CA SER A 350 -34.29 9.19 1.94
C SER A 350 -35.01 8.75 0.66
N LYS A 351 -34.98 7.46 0.31
CA LYS A 351 -35.77 6.92 -0.82
C LYS A 351 -37.27 7.00 -0.55
N MET A 352 -37.70 6.69 0.67
CA MET A 352 -39.10 6.85 1.07
C MET A 352 -39.53 8.31 1.01
N GLU A 353 -38.73 9.22 1.55
CA GLU A 353 -38.98 10.67 1.52
C GLU A 353 -39.20 11.16 0.07
N ALA A 354 -38.30 10.80 -0.85
CA ALA A 354 -38.40 11.15 -2.26
C ALA A 354 -39.65 10.53 -2.94
N MET A 355 -40.01 9.29 -2.58
CA MET A 355 -41.21 8.64 -3.12
C MET A 355 -42.48 9.32 -2.62
N ILE A 356 -42.55 9.68 -1.33
CA ILE A 356 -43.68 10.41 -0.74
C ILE A 356 -43.84 11.78 -1.40
N GLU A 357 -42.74 12.50 -1.64
CA GLU A 357 -42.76 13.78 -2.36
C GLU A 357 -43.24 13.59 -3.80
N LYS A 358 -42.77 12.54 -4.49
CA LYS A 358 -43.23 12.17 -5.84
C LYS A 358 -44.73 11.88 -5.86
N LEU A 359 -45.26 11.10 -4.90
CA LEU A 359 -46.69 10.83 -4.77
C LEU A 359 -47.48 12.12 -4.59
N SER A 360 -47.02 13.01 -3.71
CA SER A 360 -47.65 14.31 -3.49
C SER A 360 -47.73 15.12 -4.78
N ARG A 361 -46.64 15.17 -5.54
CA ARG A 361 -46.58 15.90 -6.81
C ARG A 361 -47.49 15.29 -7.88
N ILE A 362 -47.52 13.97 -8.01
CA ILE A 362 -48.38 13.29 -8.99
C ILE A 362 -49.84 13.53 -8.65
N TRP A 363 -50.27 13.14 -7.45
CA TRP A 363 -51.68 13.11 -7.07
C TRP A 363 -52.30 14.48 -6.77
N SER A 364 -51.49 15.54 -6.75
CA SER A 364 -51.97 16.92 -6.77
C SER A 364 -52.34 17.40 -8.18
N ASN A 365 -51.92 16.70 -9.24
CA ASN A 365 -52.10 17.09 -10.64
C ASN A 365 -52.91 16.09 -11.47
N VAL A 366 -53.26 14.91 -10.93
CA VAL A 366 -54.11 13.95 -11.63
C VAL A 366 -55.55 14.48 -11.69
N GLU A 367 -56.00 14.79 -12.90
CA GLU A 367 -57.32 15.33 -13.21
C GLU A 367 -58.19 14.27 -13.89
N TYR A 368 -59.49 14.28 -13.59
CA TYR A 368 -60.45 13.55 -14.41
C TYR A 368 -60.57 14.19 -15.79
N VAL A 369 -60.71 13.36 -16.81
CA VAL A 369 -61.06 13.78 -18.17
C VAL A 369 -62.57 13.85 -18.27
N PHE A 370 -63.08 14.94 -18.81
CA PHE A 370 -64.51 15.19 -18.99
C PHE A 370 -64.88 15.12 -20.46
N GLU A 371 -65.84 14.26 -20.80
CA GLU A 371 -66.35 14.05 -22.16
C GLU A 371 -67.86 14.27 -22.21
N ALA A 372 -68.36 14.94 -23.23
CA ALA A 372 -69.80 15.20 -23.36
C ALA A 372 -70.56 13.91 -23.69
N HIS A 373 -71.62 13.62 -22.94
CA HIS A 373 -72.54 12.52 -23.21
C HIS A 373 -73.40 12.82 -24.45
N LYS A 374 -73.70 11.80 -25.26
CA LYS A 374 -74.29 11.99 -26.60
C LYS A 374 -75.69 12.61 -26.49
N GLY A 375 -75.87 13.78 -27.11
CA GLY A 375 -77.18 14.43 -27.20
C GLY A 375 -77.68 15.07 -25.90
N THR A 376 -76.85 15.14 -24.87
CA THR A 376 -77.17 15.80 -23.59
C THR A 376 -76.09 16.83 -23.21
N ASN A 377 -76.36 17.66 -22.20
CA ASN A 377 -75.38 18.61 -21.65
C ASN A 377 -74.56 18.02 -20.47
N ILE A 378 -74.59 16.70 -20.30
CA ILE A 378 -73.94 16.00 -19.18
C ILE A 378 -72.50 15.71 -19.56
N MET A 379 -71.56 16.00 -18.65
CA MET A 379 -70.14 15.68 -18.82
C MET A 379 -69.81 14.42 -18.03
N LEU A 380 -69.51 13.33 -18.74
CA LEU A 380 -69.00 12.10 -18.14
C LEU A 380 -67.55 12.32 -17.74
N MET A 381 -67.19 11.80 -16.57
CA MET A 381 -65.83 11.90 -16.05
C MET A 381 -65.18 10.52 -16.04
N ARG A 382 -63.92 10.45 -16.48
CA ARG A 382 -63.12 9.22 -16.42
C ARG A 382 -61.66 9.54 -16.09
N LEU A 383 -60.99 8.62 -15.43
CA LEU A 383 -59.53 8.69 -15.31
C LEU A 383 -58.89 8.23 -16.63
N LYS A 384 -57.70 8.75 -16.97
CA LYS A 384 -56.95 8.23 -18.12
C LYS A 384 -56.39 6.86 -17.79
N ASP A 385 -56.28 5.99 -18.80
CA ASP A 385 -55.74 4.65 -18.61
C ASP A 385 -54.30 4.70 -18.05
N GLU A 386 -53.47 5.66 -18.50
CA GLU A 386 -52.12 5.92 -17.97
C GLU A 386 -52.12 6.31 -16.47
N ASP A 387 -53.14 7.05 -16.02
CA ASP A 387 -53.27 7.47 -14.62
C ASP A 387 -53.76 6.30 -13.74
N ILE A 388 -54.52 5.35 -14.30
CA ILE A 388 -54.92 4.10 -13.63
C ILE A 388 -53.70 3.19 -13.46
N GLU A 389 -52.89 3.00 -14.51
CA GLU A 389 -51.63 2.25 -14.41
C GLU A 389 -50.71 2.89 -13.35
N THR A 390 -50.59 4.22 -13.38
CA THR A 390 -49.83 4.99 -12.38
C THR A 390 -50.38 4.81 -10.95
N LEU A 391 -51.69 4.63 -10.78
CA LEU A 391 -52.31 4.35 -9.48
C LEU A 391 -51.90 3.00 -8.93
N GLU A 392 -51.99 1.96 -9.75
CA GLU A 392 -51.62 0.59 -9.36
C GLU A 392 -50.12 0.52 -9.01
N GLU A 393 -49.26 1.12 -9.84
CA GLU A 393 -47.82 1.21 -9.57
C GLU A 393 -47.53 1.94 -8.24
N ASN A 394 -48.18 3.08 -8.02
CA ASN A 394 -47.99 3.86 -6.80
C ASN A 394 -48.51 3.12 -5.55
N GLN A 395 -49.59 2.35 -5.66
CA GLN A 395 -50.07 1.49 -4.58
C GLN A 395 -49.04 0.41 -4.22
N VAL A 396 -48.43 -0.23 -5.21
CA VAL A 396 -47.33 -1.21 -4.98
C VAL A 396 -46.14 -0.53 -4.31
N HIS A 397 -45.75 0.66 -4.75
CA HIS A 397 -44.67 1.42 -4.10
C HIS A 397 -44.98 1.72 -2.62
N VAL A 398 -46.21 2.18 -2.31
CA VAL A 398 -46.64 2.44 -0.94
C VAL A 398 -46.67 1.15 -0.10
N GLN A 399 -47.14 0.04 -0.67
CA GLN A 399 -47.13 -1.26 -0.01
C GLN A 399 -45.70 -1.71 0.34
N ASN A 400 -44.75 -1.52 -0.57
CA ASN A 400 -43.34 -1.81 -0.33
C ASN A 400 -42.73 -0.92 0.76
N MET A 401 -43.09 0.37 0.80
CA MET A 401 -42.68 1.26 1.90
C MET A 401 -43.26 0.80 3.24
N PHE A 402 -44.53 0.41 3.26
CA PHE A 402 -45.21 -0.10 4.45
C PHE A 402 -44.59 -1.41 4.98
N ALA A 403 -44.15 -2.30 4.08
CA ALA A 403 -43.46 -3.53 4.45
C ALA A 403 -41.99 -3.32 4.87
N SER A 404 -41.45 -2.12 4.70
CA SER A 404 -40.03 -1.84 4.99
C SER A 404 -39.78 -1.72 6.50
N ARG A 405 -38.67 -2.32 6.96
CA ARG A 405 -38.19 -2.18 8.34
C ARG A 405 -37.83 -0.75 8.75
N PHE A 406 -37.70 0.16 7.78
CA PHE A 406 -37.34 1.57 7.98
C PHE A 406 -38.54 2.51 7.99
N LEU A 407 -39.76 1.97 8.10
CA LEU A 407 -41.02 2.73 8.08
C LEU A 407 -41.15 3.75 9.22
N ASN A 408 -40.53 3.50 10.38
CA ASN A 408 -40.81 4.22 11.63
C ASN A 408 -40.83 5.75 11.51
N ALA A 409 -39.95 6.35 10.70
CA ALA A 409 -39.87 7.80 10.54
C ALA A 409 -40.98 8.38 9.64
N PHE A 410 -41.63 7.57 8.81
CA PHE A 410 -42.61 7.97 7.79
C PHE A 410 -43.94 7.18 7.91
N GLU A 411 -44.17 6.50 9.03
CA GLU A 411 -45.32 5.61 9.21
C GLU A 411 -46.65 6.34 8.97
N THR A 412 -46.78 7.55 9.49
CA THR A 412 -48.00 8.36 9.37
C THR A 412 -48.27 8.74 7.91
N GLU A 413 -47.24 9.20 7.21
CA GLU A 413 -47.30 9.64 5.82
C GLU A 413 -47.60 8.47 4.88
N VAL A 414 -46.93 7.32 5.07
CA VAL A 414 -47.12 6.12 4.25
C VAL A 414 -48.53 5.56 4.44
N ILE A 415 -49.03 5.46 5.68
CA ILE A 415 -50.42 5.04 5.94
C ILE A 415 -51.42 6.03 5.33
N GLY A 416 -51.14 7.33 5.41
CA GLY A 416 -51.96 8.37 4.80
C GLY A 416 -52.07 8.20 3.28
N TRP A 417 -50.94 7.96 2.60
CA TRP A 417 -50.91 7.67 1.18
C TRP A 417 -51.59 6.35 0.82
N GLN A 418 -51.41 5.30 1.61
CA GLN A 418 -52.07 4.02 1.39
C GLN A 418 -53.59 4.18 1.35
N LYS A 419 -54.15 4.87 2.35
CA LYS A 419 -55.59 5.17 2.41
C LYS A 419 -56.05 6.05 1.26
N THR A 420 -55.27 7.08 0.93
CA THR A 420 -55.60 8.01 -0.16
C THR A 420 -55.69 7.28 -1.49
N LEU A 421 -54.68 6.48 -1.83
CA LEU A 421 -54.65 5.75 -3.10
C LEU A 421 -55.66 4.62 -3.16
N ALA A 422 -55.91 3.92 -2.05
CA ALA A 422 -56.97 2.92 -1.97
C ALA A 422 -58.34 3.58 -2.23
N ASN A 423 -58.62 4.70 -1.58
CA ASN A 423 -59.86 5.44 -1.75
C ASN A 423 -60.04 5.96 -3.19
N VAL A 424 -58.98 6.48 -3.82
CA VAL A 424 -59.02 6.92 -5.23
C VAL A 424 -59.32 5.74 -6.16
N SER A 425 -58.70 4.59 -5.92
CA SER A 425 -58.91 3.36 -6.70
C SER A 425 -60.35 2.86 -6.57
N GLU A 426 -60.81 2.63 -5.34
CA GLU A 426 -62.16 2.12 -5.05
C GLU A 426 -63.24 3.07 -5.59
N THR A 427 -63.10 4.37 -5.35
CA THR A 427 -64.06 5.38 -5.83
C THR A 427 -64.07 5.46 -7.35
N THR A 428 -62.91 5.42 -8.00
CA THR A 428 -62.81 5.50 -9.47
C THR A 428 -63.37 4.26 -10.15
N THR A 429 -63.10 3.07 -9.62
CA THR A 429 -63.67 1.81 -10.11
C THR A 429 -65.19 1.82 -10.00
N LEU A 430 -65.71 2.16 -8.81
CA LEU A 430 -67.16 2.21 -8.58
C LEU A 430 -67.84 3.28 -9.46
N LEU A 431 -67.24 4.45 -9.59
CA LEU A 431 -67.71 5.49 -10.52
C LEU A 431 -67.78 4.99 -11.96
N SER A 432 -66.75 4.28 -12.43
CA SER A 432 -66.73 3.72 -13.78
C SER A 432 -67.84 2.69 -13.99
N GLU A 433 -68.14 1.88 -12.96
CA GLU A 433 -69.25 0.93 -12.98
C GLU A 433 -70.61 1.63 -12.99
N VAL A 434 -70.80 2.64 -12.15
CA VAL A 434 -72.02 3.47 -12.09
C VAL A 434 -72.28 4.12 -13.44
N LEU A 435 -71.28 4.78 -14.03
CA LEU A 435 -71.44 5.46 -15.31
C LEU A 435 -71.72 4.47 -16.45
N ARG A 436 -71.12 3.28 -16.43
CA ARG A 436 -71.41 2.24 -17.44
C ARG A 436 -72.84 1.71 -17.32
N THR A 437 -73.31 1.40 -16.12
CA THR A 437 -74.68 0.91 -15.92
C THR A 437 -75.70 2.01 -16.19
N TRP A 438 -75.42 3.24 -15.76
CA TRP A 438 -76.26 4.40 -16.03
C TRP A 438 -76.35 4.72 -17.53
N ASP A 439 -75.25 4.74 -18.27
CA ASP A 439 -75.26 4.99 -19.74
C ASP A 439 -76.13 3.97 -20.49
N PHE A 440 -76.06 2.69 -20.09
CA PHE A 440 -76.90 1.65 -20.66
C PHE A 440 -78.40 1.87 -20.35
N LEU A 441 -78.72 2.16 -19.08
CA LEU A 441 -80.11 2.35 -18.64
C LEU A 441 -80.70 3.68 -19.11
N GLU A 442 -79.89 4.73 -19.27
CA GLU A 442 -80.32 6.04 -19.77
C GLU A 442 -80.81 5.92 -21.21
N ASN A 443 -80.04 5.23 -22.06
CA ASN A 443 -80.48 4.92 -23.43
C ASN A 443 -81.79 4.12 -23.47
N LEU A 444 -82.00 3.22 -22.51
CA LEU A 444 -83.20 2.37 -22.46
C LEU A 444 -84.43 3.14 -21.93
N PHE A 445 -84.31 3.81 -20.79
CA PHE A 445 -85.43 4.42 -20.08
C PHE A 445 -85.72 5.86 -20.50
N ILE A 446 -84.73 6.62 -21.01
CA ILE A 446 -84.95 8.01 -21.45
C ILE A 446 -85.32 8.08 -22.94
N HIS A 447 -84.67 7.28 -23.80
CA HIS A 447 -84.86 7.37 -25.25
C HIS A 447 -85.90 6.40 -25.81
N SER A 448 -86.27 5.32 -25.11
CA SER A 448 -87.32 4.39 -25.55
C SER A 448 -88.69 4.70 -24.96
N GLU A 449 -89.56 5.33 -25.76
CA GLU A 449 -90.97 5.60 -25.39
C GLU A 449 -91.80 4.32 -25.17
N GLU A 450 -91.37 3.19 -25.72
CA GLU A 450 -92.01 1.88 -25.52
C GLU A 450 -91.73 1.35 -24.11
N VAL A 451 -90.46 1.38 -23.67
CA VAL A 451 -90.06 0.94 -22.32
C VAL A 451 -90.72 1.79 -21.25
N LYS A 452 -90.83 3.11 -21.46
CA LYS A 452 -91.52 4.01 -20.52
C LYS A 452 -93.00 3.66 -20.30
N LYS A 453 -93.67 3.11 -21.33
CA LYS A 453 -95.09 2.71 -21.23
C LYS A 453 -95.27 1.36 -20.56
N GLU A 454 -94.34 0.44 -20.79
CA GLU A 454 -94.41 -0.93 -20.25
C GLU A 454 -93.92 -1.00 -18.79
N LEU A 455 -92.97 -0.15 -18.38
CA LEU A 455 -92.37 -0.14 -17.03
C LEU A 455 -92.38 1.28 -16.41
N PRO A 456 -93.55 1.82 -16.03
CA PRO A 456 -93.68 3.20 -15.57
C PRO A 456 -93.06 3.44 -14.17
N GLU A 457 -93.15 2.48 -13.25
CA GLU A 457 -92.60 2.62 -11.89
C GLU A 457 -91.06 2.62 -11.90
N GLU A 458 -90.46 1.76 -12.73
CA GLU A 458 -89.01 1.66 -12.94
C GLU A 458 -88.47 2.88 -13.68
N SER A 459 -89.26 3.44 -14.59
CA SER A 459 -88.93 4.70 -15.28
C SER A 459 -88.91 5.89 -14.32
N GLU A 460 -89.89 6.01 -13.41
CA GLU A 460 -89.92 7.06 -12.39
C GLU A 460 -88.72 6.92 -11.44
N ARG A 461 -88.46 5.69 -10.98
CA ARG A 461 -87.30 5.38 -10.15
C ARG A 461 -85.97 5.68 -10.84
N PHE A 462 -85.87 5.44 -12.14
CA PHE A 462 -84.67 5.77 -12.91
C PHE A 462 -84.43 7.29 -12.97
N MET A 463 -85.47 8.12 -13.02
CA MET A 463 -85.30 9.58 -12.98
C MET A 463 -84.65 10.06 -11.67
N ASP A 464 -85.06 9.49 -10.53
CA ASP A 464 -84.44 9.82 -9.23
C ASP A 464 -82.95 9.44 -9.20
N ILE A 465 -82.60 8.28 -9.78
CA ILE A 465 -81.22 7.81 -9.90
C ILE A 465 -80.42 8.70 -10.85
N ASP A 466 -81.01 9.11 -11.97
CA ASP A 466 -80.42 10.00 -12.97
C ASP A 466 -80.06 11.36 -12.37
N ASP A 467 -80.93 11.93 -11.53
CA ASP A 467 -80.63 13.17 -10.81
C ASP A 467 -79.49 12.98 -9.78
N GLU A 468 -79.42 11.83 -9.09
CA GLU A 468 -78.32 11.52 -8.17
C GLU A 468 -76.98 11.34 -8.92
N VAL A 469 -76.97 10.69 -10.09
CA VAL A 469 -75.77 10.57 -10.95
C VAL A 469 -75.32 11.95 -11.46
N LYS A 470 -76.24 12.79 -11.93
CA LYS A 470 -75.91 14.16 -12.38
C LYS A 470 -75.32 15.01 -11.24
N LEU A 471 -75.82 14.85 -10.01
CA LEU A 471 -75.27 15.53 -8.84
C LEU A 471 -73.82 15.11 -8.57
N VAL A 472 -73.54 13.80 -8.64
CA VAL A 472 -72.18 13.26 -8.47
C VAL A 472 -71.24 13.78 -9.58
N LEU A 473 -71.70 13.78 -10.84
CA LEU A 473 -70.93 14.32 -11.96
C LEU A 473 -70.67 15.83 -11.84
N ALA A 474 -71.63 16.60 -11.35
CA ALA A 474 -71.46 18.04 -11.10
C ALA A 474 -70.39 18.31 -10.02
N LYS A 475 -70.40 17.53 -8.94
CA LYS A 475 -69.35 17.57 -7.90
C LYS A 475 -67.98 17.20 -8.46
N GLY A 476 -67.93 16.16 -9.30
CA GLY A 476 -66.71 15.78 -10.02
C GLY A 476 -66.15 16.92 -10.88
N LEU A 477 -67.03 17.63 -11.60
CA LEU A 477 -66.65 18.77 -12.44
C LEU A 477 -66.13 19.96 -11.63
N GLU A 478 -66.67 20.19 -10.43
CA GLU A 478 -66.21 21.23 -9.50
C GLU A 478 -64.84 20.87 -8.89
N ALA A 479 -64.67 19.63 -8.44
CA ALA A 479 -63.44 19.16 -7.81
C ALA A 479 -62.27 19.01 -8.80
N ARG A 480 -62.54 18.52 -10.01
CA ARG A 480 -61.61 18.22 -11.14
C ARG A 480 -60.53 17.18 -10.85
N TYR A 481 -59.82 17.32 -9.74
CA TYR A 481 -58.69 16.47 -9.35
C TYR A 481 -59.17 15.19 -8.69
N ALA A 482 -58.61 14.04 -9.10
CA ALA A 482 -59.02 12.72 -8.63
C ALA A 482 -58.93 12.60 -7.11
N LYS A 483 -57.80 13.02 -6.54
CA LYS A 483 -57.60 13.01 -5.09
C LYS A 483 -58.63 13.86 -4.33
N VAL A 484 -59.03 15.02 -4.88
CA VAL A 484 -59.96 15.95 -4.22
C VAL A 484 -61.38 15.37 -4.26
N PHE A 485 -61.83 14.94 -5.43
CA PHE A 485 -63.15 14.34 -5.62
C PHE A 485 -63.33 13.10 -4.74
N CYS A 486 -62.38 12.15 -4.80
CA CYS A 486 -62.49 10.92 -4.01
C CYS A 486 -62.43 11.18 -2.50
N SER A 487 -61.79 12.27 -2.06
CA SER A 487 -61.74 12.65 -0.64
C SER A 487 -62.98 13.42 -0.18
N GLU A 488 -63.94 13.71 -1.08
CA GLU A 488 -65.15 14.43 -0.71
C GLU A 488 -66.04 13.57 0.22
N PRO A 489 -66.47 14.10 1.38
CA PRO A 489 -67.27 13.34 2.32
C PRO A 489 -68.58 12.82 1.70
N GLY A 490 -68.83 11.53 1.80
CA GLY A 490 -70.08 10.92 1.34
C GLY A 490 -70.09 10.48 -0.13
N ILE A 491 -69.06 10.80 -0.92
CA ILE A 491 -69.09 10.52 -2.36
C ILE A 491 -69.09 9.02 -2.67
N TYR A 492 -68.29 8.24 -1.94
CA TYR A 492 -68.23 6.80 -2.09
C TYR A 492 -69.56 6.14 -1.70
N GLN A 493 -70.16 6.54 -0.58
CA GLN A 493 -71.47 6.02 -0.15
C GLN A 493 -72.59 6.40 -1.13
N ALA A 494 -72.53 7.61 -1.71
CA ALA A 494 -73.47 8.02 -2.74
C ALA A 494 -73.35 7.11 -3.98
N LEU A 495 -72.13 6.91 -4.48
CA LEU A 495 -71.85 6.01 -5.61
C LEU A 495 -72.29 4.57 -5.33
N GLU A 496 -72.06 4.06 -4.13
CA GLU A 496 -72.46 2.69 -3.74
C GLU A 496 -73.98 2.54 -3.72
N LYS A 497 -74.68 3.51 -3.13
CA LYS A 497 -76.15 3.55 -3.11
C LYS A 497 -76.71 3.65 -4.53
N THR A 498 -76.17 4.55 -5.35
CA THR A 498 -76.57 4.73 -6.74
C THR A 498 -76.35 3.45 -7.56
N GLN A 499 -75.21 2.77 -7.38
CA GLN A 499 -74.93 1.50 -8.07
C GLN A 499 -75.91 0.40 -7.67
N ALA A 500 -76.25 0.29 -6.38
CA ALA A 500 -77.23 -0.68 -5.90
C ALA A 500 -78.62 -0.43 -6.50
N GLN A 501 -79.02 0.83 -6.62
CA GLN A 501 -80.30 1.22 -7.24
C GLN A 501 -80.30 0.96 -8.74
N LEU A 502 -79.22 1.32 -9.46
CA LEU A 502 -79.04 1.02 -10.88
C LEU A 502 -79.12 -0.49 -11.16
N THR A 503 -78.47 -1.29 -10.32
CA THR A 503 -78.50 -2.75 -10.43
C THR A 503 -79.90 -3.32 -10.20
N LEU A 504 -80.70 -2.72 -9.31
CA LEU A 504 -82.08 -3.15 -9.11
C LEU A 504 -82.97 -2.75 -10.29
N CYS A 505 -82.78 -1.57 -10.89
CA CYS A 505 -83.52 -1.15 -12.08
C CYS A 505 -83.13 -1.97 -13.33
N GLN A 506 -81.92 -2.53 -13.37
CA GLN A 506 -81.46 -3.39 -14.46
C GLN A 506 -82.02 -4.82 -14.39
N LYS A 507 -82.31 -5.31 -13.18
CA LYS A 507 -82.85 -6.66 -12.93
C LYS A 507 -84.35 -6.70 -13.14
#